data_AF-A0A0S8JHN1-F1
#
_entry.id   AF-A0A0S8JHN1-F1
#
_cell.length_a   1.000
_cell.length_b   1.000
_cell.length_c   1.000
_cell.angle_alpha   90.00
_cell.angle_beta   90.00
_cell.angle_gamma   90.00
#
_symmetry.space_group_name_H-M   'P 1'
#
loop_
_entity.id
_entity.type
_entity.pdbx_description
1 polymer ?
#
loop_
_entity_poly.entity_id
_entity_poly.type
_entity_poly.pdbx_seq_one_letter_code
_entity_poly.pdbx_strand_id
1 'polypeptide(L)'
;MATVRVERRRKYRARGFSLLEILIALPILAIVSLALVSAVIFASRLSRIVCNQITAKNIAQSYFERMAIDDFDDVTPADYPSVTLETTPPLYLDHVRDSRCAVDIVITGYGTAESGAANGVVDLNASWKPNEWSGDTLLLVGGTGRGQRATILSNTVNSLTTDGTFNPVPTADTEYRINGGKTVRITTRWKYMGKDYYAKIESLVIDWGPRR
;
A
#
# COMPACT_ATOMS: atom_id res chain seq x y z
N MET A 1 7.61 7.10 -94.70
CA MET A 1 7.41 6.19 -93.56
C MET A 1 8.16 6.77 -92.36
N ALA A 2 7.48 7.56 -91.53
CA ALA A 2 7.95 7.98 -90.20
C ALA A 2 6.71 8.37 -89.38
N THR A 3 6.48 7.59 -88.33
CA THR A 3 5.27 7.52 -87.51
C THR A 3 5.18 8.68 -86.52
N VAL A 4 4.12 9.48 -86.61
CA VAL A 4 3.80 10.51 -85.62
C VAL A 4 3.24 9.82 -84.38
N ARG A 5 4.05 9.76 -83.31
CA ARG A 5 3.67 9.19 -82.01
C ARG A 5 2.84 10.21 -81.23
N VAL A 6 1.53 9.99 -81.18
CA VAL A 6 0.59 10.81 -80.40
C VAL A 6 0.78 10.51 -78.90
N GLU A 7 1.46 11.40 -78.18
CA GLU A 7 1.48 11.41 -76.71
C GLU A 7 0.09 11.80 -76.17
N ARG A 8 -0.70 10.82 -75.75
CA ARG A 8 -1.90 11.07 -74.95
C ARG A 8 -1.48 11.50 -73.54
N ARG A 9 -1.31 12.81 -73.33
CA ARG A 9 -1.30 13.36 -71.96
C ARG A 9 -2.64 13.05 -71.30
N ARG A 10 -2.65 12.12 -70.34
CA ARG A 10 -3.77 11.92 -69.41
C ARG A 10 -3.96 13.25 -68.65
N LYS A 11 -5.00 14.01 -68.99
CA LYS A 11 -5.48 15.11 -68.16
C LYS A 11 -5.88 14.53 -66.81
N TYR A 12 -5.10 14.80 -65.77
CA TYR A 12 -5.58 14.67 -64.40
C TYR A 12 -6.74 15.66 -64.25
N ARG A 13 -7.97 15.16 -64.34
CA ARG A 13 -9.16 15.92 -63.96
C ARG A 13 -8.97 16.26 -62.48
N ALA A 14 -8.64 17.52 -62.20
CA ALA A 14 -8.73 18.07 -60.86
C ALA A 14 -10.20 17.97 -60.43
N ARG A 15 -10.57 16.86 -59.80
CA ARG A 15 -11.87 16.71 -59.15
C ARG A 15 -11.80 17.58 -57.90
N GLY A 16 -12.29 18.81 -58.01
CA GLY A 16 -12.56 19.62 -56.83
C GLY A 16 -13.44 18.80 -55.88
N PHE A 17 -13.10 18.80 -54.60
CA PHE A 17 -13.90 18.14 -53.56
C PHE A 17 -15.35 18.58 -53.69
N SER A 18 -16.29 17.63 -53.71
CA SER A 18 -17.69 17.99 -53.77
C SER A 18 -18.07 18.68 -52.45
N LEU A 19 -18.92 19.72 -52.51
CA LEU A 19 -19.40 20.42 -51.30
C LEU A 19 -19.99 19.43 -50.28
N LEU A 20 -20.65 18.37 -50.76
CA LEU A 20 -21.20 17.29 -49.94
C LEU A 20 -20.14 16.57 -49.11
N GLU A 21 -18.97 16.31 -49.69
CA GLU A 21 -17.87 15.59 -49.05
C GLU A 21 -17.24 16.42 -47.93
N ILE A 22 -17.08 17.73 -48.13
CA ILE A 22 -16.62 18.66 -47.08
C ILE A 22 -17.67 18.78 -45.97
N LEU A 23 -18.95 18.83 -46.32
CA LEU A 23 -20.06 18.96 -45.38
C LEU A 23 -20.21 17.73 -44.47
N ILE A 24 -19.80 16.55 -44.95
CA ILE A 24 -19.75 15.30 -44.17
C ILE A 24 -18.41 15.14 -43.43
N ALA A 25 -17.28 15.50 -44.04
CA ALA A 25 -15.96 15.30 -43.45
C ALA A 25 -15.71 16.18 -42.22
N LEU A 26 -16.16 17.45 -42.24
CA LEU A 26 -15.98 18.38 -41.12
C LEU A 26 -16.63 17.91 -39.80
N PRO A 27 -17.92 17.51 -39.76
CA PRO A 27 -18.53 17.04 -38.52
C PRO A 27 -17.90 15.72 -38.04
N ILE A 28 -17.52 14.81 -38.94
CA ILE A 28 -16.81 13.58 -38.55
C ILE A 28 -15.47 13.92 -37.89
N LEU A 29 -14.68 14.82 -38.51
CA LEU A 29 -13.42 15.27 -37.95
C LEU A 29 -13.60 15.92 -36.56
N ALA A 30 -14.65 16.72 -36.39
CA ALA A 30 -14.97 17.35 -35.11
C ALA A 30 -15.34 16.33 -34.02
N ILE A 31 -16.10 15.29 -34.36
CA ILE A 31 -16.45 14.21 -33.42
C ILE A 31 -15.21 13.41 -33.04
N VAL A 32 -14.37 13.06 -34.02
CA VAL A 32 -13.13 12.31 -33.79
C VAL A 32 -12.16 13.13 -32.93
N SER A 33 -12.04 14.44 -33.18
CA SER A 33 -11.16 15.30 -32.38
C SER A 33 -11.63 15.40 -30.93
N LEU A 34 -12.94 15.53 -30.69
CA LEU A 34 -13.51 15.55 -29.34
C LEU A 34 -13.29 14.23 -28.60
N ALA A 35 -13.47 13.10 -29.29
CA ALA A 35 -13.21 11.77 -28.74
C ALA A 35 -11.72 11.62 -28.36
N LEU A 36 -10.81 12.07 -29.21
CA LEU A 36 -9.37 11.99 -28.97
C LEU A 36 -8.94 12.87 -27.78
N VAL A 37 -9.44 14.10 -27.69
CA VAL A 37 -9.19 14.98 -26.54
C VAL A 37 -9.69 14.34 -25.24
N SER A 38 -10.89 13.75 -25.26
CA SER A 38 -11.46 13.06 -24.11
C SER A 38 -10.60 11.87 -23.67
N ALA A 39 -10.10 11.08 -24.63
CA ALA A 39 -9.22 9.95 -24.37
C ALA A 39 -7.88 10.41 -23.76
N VAL A 40 -7.28 11.50 -24.26
CA VAL A 40 -6.04 12.05 -23.71
C VAL A 40 -6.23 12.57 -22.28
N ILE A 41 -7.34 13.26 -22.00
CA ILE A 41 -7.67 13.73 -20.64
C ILE A 41 -7.80 12.53 -19.70
N PHE A 42 -8.52 11.48 -20.13
CA PHE A 42 -8.69 10.28 -19.34
C PHE A 42 -7.34 9.57 -19.07
N ALA A 43 -6.52 9.39 -20.09
CA ALA A 43 -5.19 8.80 -19.96
C ALA A 43 -4.29 9.62 -19.02
N SER A 44 -4.34 10.95 -19.11
CA SER A 44 -3.60 11.84 -18.21
C SER A 44 -4.02 11.68 -16.75
N ARG A 45 -5.34 11.54 -16.49
CA ARG A 45 -5.86 11.29 -15.14
C ARG A 45 -5.41 9.93 -14.59
N LEU A 46 -5.47 8.88 -15.41
CA LEU A 46 -5.01 7.55 -15.01
C LEU A 46 -3.53 7.53 -14.69
N SER A 47 -2.70 8.14 -15.55
CA SER A 47 -1.26 8.25 -15.33
C SER A 47 -0.95 8.91 -13.98
N ARG A 48 -1.68 9.97 -13.61
CA ARG A 48 -1.51 10.63 -12.31
C ARG A 48 -1.88 9.74 -11.12
N ILE A 49 -3.00 9.02 -11.22
CA ILE A 49 -3.41 8.08 -10.15
C ILE A 49 -2.31 7.05 -9.92
N VAL A 50 -1.73 6.51 -11.00
CA VAL A 50 -0.65 5.52 -10.92
C VAL A 50 0.63 6.14 -10.34
N CYS A 51 1.05 7.33 -10.78
CA CYS A 51 2.21 8.00 -10.21
C CYS A 51 2.03 8.26 -8.71
N ASN A 52 0.88 8.78 -8.29
CA ASN A 52 0.58 8.98 -6.87
C ASN A 52 0.61 7.67 -6.07
N GLN A 53 0.10 6.57 -6.64
CA GLN A 53 0.16 5.25 -6.03
C GLN A 53 1.61 4.78 -5.83
N ILE A 54 2.48 5.00 -6.82
CA ILE A 54 3.90 4.63 -6.75
C ILE A 54 4.60 5.45 -5.66
N THR A 55 4.44 6.78 -5.67
CA THR A 55 5.04 7.63 -4.65
C THR A 55 4.54 7.28 -3.24
N ALA A 56 3.24 7.01 -3.08
CA ALA A 56 2.67 6.60 -1.80
C ALA A 56 3.29 5.29 -1.29
N LYS A 57 3.51 4.32 -2.19
CA LYS A 57 4.21 3.07 -1.84
C LYS A 57 5.67 3.31 -1.46
N ASN A 58 6.39 4.15 -2.22
CA ASN A 58 7.78 4.47 -1.93
C ASN A 58 7.94 5.18 -0.57
N ILE A 59 6.99 6.06 -0.23
CA ILE A 59 6.92 6.69 1.10
C ILE A 59 6.72 5.63 2.19
N ALA A 60 5.70 4.77 2.06
CA ALA A 60 5.44 3.71 3.03
C ALA A 60 6.66 2.77 3.18
N GLN A 61 7.32 2.46 2.06
CA GLN A 61 8.54 1.67 2.04
C GLN A 61 9.69 2.37 2.77
N SER A 62 9.87 3.68 2.59
CA SER A 62 10.91 4.44 3.30
C SER A 62 10.72 4.41 4.82
N TYR A 63 9.48 4.49 5.31
CA TYR A 63 9.19 4.30 6.74
C TYR A 63 9.55 2.89 7.21
N PHE A 64 9.20 1.87 6.43
CA PHE A 64 9.55 0.49 6.75
C PHE A 64 11.07 0.26 6.76
N GLU A 65 11.79 0.79 5.76
CA GLU A 65 13.26 0.70 5.68
C GLU A 65 13.91 1.35 6.90
N ARG A 66 13.39 2.49 7.36
CA ARG A 66 13.85 3.14 8.58
C ARG A 66 13.62 2.25 9.82
N MET A 67 12.43 1.68 9.97
CA MET A 67 12.12 0.76 11.08
C MET A 67 12.94 -0.53 11.03
N ALA A 68 13.31 -1.01 9.84
CA ALA A 68 14.14 -2.19 9.69
C ALA A 68 15.62 -1.93 10.05
N ILE A 69 16.06 -0.67 9.99
CA ILE A 69 17.41 -0.25 10.36
C ILE A 69 17.52 -0.06 11.87
N ASP A 70 16.51 0.52 12.52
CA ASP A 70 16.50 0.76 13.96
C ASP A 70 16.59 -0.55 14.76
N ASP A 71 16.96 -0.42 16.04
CA ASP A 71 16.96 -1.58 16.93
C ASP A 71 15.52 -2.06 17.14
N PHE A 72 15.37 -3.37 17.32
CA PHE A 72 14.05 -3.98 17.41
C PHE A 72 13.21 -3.36 18.52
N ASP A 73 13.83 -3.06 19.66
CA ASP A 73 13.15 -2.51 20.83
C ASP A 73 12.68 -1.06 20.60
N ASP A 74 13.42 -0.28 19.80
CA ASP A 74 13.11 1.13 19.45
C ASP A 74 12.00 1.27 18.41
N VAL A 75 11.57 0.17 17.77
CA VAL A 75 10.42 0.19 16.84
C VAL A 75 9.13 0.21 17.64
N THR A 76 8.75 1.36 18.20
CA THR A 76 7.50 1.55 18.95
C THR A 76 6.56 2.55 18.28
N PRO A 77 5.25 2.51 18.58
CA PRO A 77 4.31 3.51 18.07
C PRO A 77 4.62 4.96 18.49
N ALA A 78 5.40 5.15 19.57
CA ALA A 78 5.80 6.48 20.02
C ALA A 78 6.90 7.08 19.14
N ASP A 79 7.85 6.25 18.68
CA ASP A 79 8.96 6.66 17.82
C ASP A 79 8.53 6.87 16.37
N TYR A 80 7.45 6.18 15.98
CA TYR A 80 6.87 6.21 14.64
C TYR A 80 5.40 6.67 14.65
N PRO A 81 5.14 7.93 14.98
CA PRO A 81 3.78 8.44 15.02
C PRO A 81 3.16 8.52 13.62
N SER A 82 1.85 8.24 13.54
CA SER A 82 1.08 8.45 12.31
C SER A 82 1.10 9.92 11.88
N VAL A 83 1.35 10.15 10.60
CA VAL A 83 1.32 11.47 9.94
C VAL A 83 -0.06 11.74 9.40
N THR A 84 -0.59 12.94 9.65
CA THR A 84 -1.89 13.38 9.13
C THR A 84 -1.71 14.36 7.98
N LEU A 85 -2.79 14.68 7.27
CA LEU A 85 -2.76 15.66 6.17
C LEU A 85 -2.37 17.08 6.64
N GLU A 86 -2.54 17.36 7.93
CA GLU A 86 -2.28 18.65 8.57
C GLU A 86 -0.92 18.70 9.28
N THR A 87 -0.15 17.60 9.24
CA THR A 87 1.19 17.56 9.85
C THR A 87 2.12 18.58 9.20
N THR A 88 3.00 19.20 10.00
CA THR A 88 3.98 20.18 9.54
C THR A 88 5.41 19.65 9.76
N PRO A 89 6.26 19.62 8.71
CA PRO A 89 5.94 19.87 7.32
C PRO A 89 5.02 18.78 6.73
N PRO A 90 4.13 19.12 5.77
CA PRO A 90 3.25 18.16 5.14
C PRO A 90 4.02 17.19 4.24
N LEU A 91 3.51 15.96 4.15
CA LEU A 91 4.11 14.93 3.31
C LEU A 91 3.50 14.96 1.90
N TYR A 92 4.34 15.24 0.92
CA TYR A 92 3.93 15.43 -0.47
C TYR A 92 4.07 14.17 -1.32
N LEU A 93 3.01 13.84 -2.07
CA LEU A 93 3.08 12.94 -3.22
C LEU A 93 3.52 13.68 -4.49
N ASP A 94 3.07 14.92 -4.64
CA ASP A 94 3.44 15.83 -5.73
C ASP A 94 3.47 17.26 -5.17
N HIS A 95 4.67 17.84 -5.11
CA HIS A 95 4.89 19.18 -4.57
C HIS A 95 4.29 20.27 -5.48
N VAL A 96 4.29 20.06 -6.80
CA VAL A 96 3.82 21.07 -7.76
C VAL A 96 2.32 21.27 -7.68
N ARG A 97 1.59 20.23 -7.28
CA ARG A 97 0.11 20.21 -7.23
C ARG A 97 -0.44 20.21 -5.82
N ASP A 98 0.41 20.43 -4.82
CA ASP A 98 0.06 20.38 -3.39
C ASP A 98 -0.68 19.08 -3.04
N SER A 99 -0.31 17.96 -3.68
CA SER A 99 -0.94 16.66 -3.40
C SER A 99 -0.27 16.08 -2.17
N ARG A 100 -1.00 16.09 -1.06
CA ARG A 100 -0.53 15.63 0.25
C ARG A 100 -1.04 14.22 0.57
N CYS A 101 -0.33 13.55 1.46
CA CYS A 101 -0.76 12.26 2.00
C CYS A 101 -0.65 12.21 3.52
N ALA A 102 -1.49 11.39 4.11
CA ALA A 102 -1.39 10.94 5.49
C ALA A 102 -0.75 9.55 5.51
N VAL A 103 -0.02 9.22 6.57
CA VAL A 103 0.60 7.91 6.78
C VAL A 103 0.14 7.40 8.13
N ASP A 104 -0.59 6.31 8.12
CA ASP A 104 -1.04 5.61 9.32
C ASP A 104 -0.11 4.42 9.56
N ILE A 105 0.52 4.38 10.74
CA ILE A 105 1.49 3.34 11.13
C ILE A 105 0.87 2.56 12.29
N VAL A 106 0.76 1.24 12.11
CA VAL A 106 0.23 0.33 13.12
C VAL A 106 1.24 -0.79 13.30
N ILE A 107 1.73 -0.96 14.54
CA ILE A 107 2.70 -1.98 14.91
C ILE A 107 1.99 -2.99 15.82
N THR A 108 1.97 -4.26 15.44
CA THR A 108 1.30 -5.35 16.15
C THR A 108 2.20 -6.58 16.21
N GLY A 109 1.70 -7.70 16.74
CA GLY A 109 2.45 -8.95 16.82
C GLY A 109 3.45 -9.02 17.97
N TYR A 110 3.39 -8.11 18.94
CA TYR A 110 4.20 -8.13 20.15
C TYR A 110 3.39 -7.56 21.32
N GLY A 111 3.79 -7.87 22.55
CA GLY A 111 3.19 -7.28 23.74
C GLY A 111 3.64 -7.96 25.02
N THR A 112 3.04 -7.52 26.13
CA THR A 112 3.19 -8.13 27.45
C THR A 112 1.81 -8.63 27.86
N ALA A 113 1.72 -9.92 28.16
CA ALA A 113 0.48 -10.50 28.65
C ALA A 113 0.10 -9.88 30.00
N GLU A 114 -1.17 -9.61 30.27
CA GLU A 114 -1.64 -9.34 31.64
C GLU A 114 -2.02 -10.64 32.37
N SER A 115 -2.34 -11.71 31.62
CA SER A 115 -2.57 -13.04 32.17
C SER A 115 -2.44 -14.13 31.11
N GLY A 116 -2.39 -15.39 31.54
CA GLY A 116 -2.33 -16.53 30.64
C GLY A 116 -3.09 -17.74 31.18
N ALA A 117 -3.29 -18.69 30.29
CA ALA A 117 -3.76 -20.03 30.59
C ALA A 117 -2.76 -21.04 30.01
N ALA A 118 -2.92 -22.31 30.36
CA ALA A 118 -2.07 -23.36 29.83
C ALA A 118 -2.07 -23.36 28.29
N ASN A 119 -3.15 -22.95 27.63
CA ASN A 119 -3.28 -22.92 26.17
C ASN A 119 -3.60 -21.51 25.63
N GLY A 120 -3.15 -20.46 26.31
CA GLY A 120 -3.44 -19.11 25.81
C GLY A 120 -2.76 -17.98 26.55
N VAL A 121 -2.83 -16.82 25.92
CA VAL A 121 -2.30 -15.54 26.41
C VAL A 121 -3.41 -14.50 26.29
N VAL A 122 -3.56 -13.65 27.31
CA VAL A 122 -4.47 -12.51 27.31
C VAL A 122 -3.65 -11.23 27.37
N ASP A 123 -3.86 -10.38 26.36
CA ASP A 123 -3.30 -9.03 26.25
C ASP A 123 -4.45 -8.02 26.07
N LEU A 124 -4.87 -7.35 27.14
CA LEU A 124 -5.95 -6.37 27.17
C LEU A 124 -5.59 -5.06 26.47
N ASN A 125 -4.30 -4.78 26.27
CA ASN A 125 -3.83 -3.62 25.51
C ASN A 125 -3.77 -3.92 24.00
N ALA A 126 -3.83 -5.20 23.61
CA ALA A 126 -3.95 -5.59 22.22
C ALA A 126 -5.32 -5.22 21.63
N SER A 127 -5.32 -4.96 20.32
CA SER A 127 -6.50 -4.58 19.54
C SER A 127 -6.56 -5.35 18.23
N TRP A 128 -6.39 -6.67 18.34
CA TRP A 128 -6.33 -7.56 17.18
C TRP A 128 -7.67 -7.68 16.47
N LYS A 129 -7.59 -8.00 15.18
CA LYS A 129 -8.78 -8.47 14.46
C LYS A 129 -9.03 -9.94 14.80
N PRO A 130 -10.30 -10.36 15.01
CA PRO A 130 -10.61 -11.75 15.27
C PRO A 130 -10.02 -12.68 14.19
N ASN A 131 -9.28 -13.70 14.64
CA ASN A 131 -8.59 -14.69 13.82
C ASN A 131 -7.53 -14.15 12.84
N GLU A 132 -7.02 -12.92 13.01
CA GLU A 132 -5.95 -12.43 12.14
C GLU A 132 -4.62 -13.17 12.30
N TRP A 133 -4.38 -13.79 13.47
CA TRP A 133 -3.16 -14.54 13.79
C TRP A 133 -3.39 -16.06 13.80
N SER A 134 -4.55 -16.54 13.31
CA SER A 134 -4.82 -17.97 13.27
C SER A 134 -3.85 -18.67 12.32
N GLY A 135 -3.15 -19.69 12.81
CA GLY A 135 -2.08 -20.42 12.11
C GLY A 135 -0.67 -19.85 12.32
N ASP A 136 -0.53 -18.69 12.95
CA ASP A 136 0.77 -18.07 13.22
C ASP A 136 1.44 -18.65 14.47
N THR A 137 2.75 -18.39 14.61
CA THR A 137 3.53 -18.88 15.76
C THR A 137 3.62 -17.83 16.86
N LEU A 138 3.20 -18.19 18.07
CA LEU A 138 3.42 -17.41 19.29
C LEU A 138 4.73 -17.86 19.96
N LEU A 139 5.60 -16.91 20.27
CA LEU A 139 6.84 -17.12 21.02
C LEU A 139 6.82 -16.27 22.29
N LEU A 140 7.08 -16.89 23.45
CA LEU A 140 7.26 -16.19 24.72
C LEU A 140 8.74 -15.82 24.87
N VAL A 141 9.06 -14.53 24.89
CA VAL A 141 10.44 -14.00 24.82
C VAL A 141 10.94 -13.42 26.14
N GLY A 142 10.05 -13.09 27.07
CA GLY A 142 10.37 -12.52 28.38
C GLY A 142 9.46 -13.06 29.48
N GLY A 143 9.86 -12.87 30.74
CA GLY A 143 9.07 -13.24 31.92
C GLY A 143 8.78 -14.74 32.07
N THR A 144 7.66 -15.05 32.70
CA THR A 144 7.22 -16.41 33.00
C THR A 144 6.91 -17.19 31.73
N GLY A 145 7.48 -18.39 31.61
CA GLY A 145 7.26 -19.24 30.44
C GLY A 145 8.10 -18.86 29.22
N ARG A 146 9.06 -17.93 29.36
CA ARG A 146 10.05 -17.59 28.33
C ARG A 146 10.69 -18.82 27.68
N GLY A 147 10.82 -18.77 26.36
CA GLY A 147 11.42 -19.81 25.52
C GLY A 147 10.40 -20.82 24.98
N GLN A 148 9.15 -20.78 25.45
CA GLN A 148 8.10 -21.62 24.93
C GLN A 148 7.48 -21.04 23.65
N ARG A 149 7.03 -21.93 22.77
CA ARG A 149 6.37 -21.59 21.51
C ARG A 149 5.14 -22.45 21.31
N ALA A 150 4.11 -21.89 20.67
CA ALA A 150 2.91 -22.62 20.30
C ALA A 150 2.29 -22.03 19.03
N THR A 151 1.49 -22.82 18.33
CA THR A 151 0.71 -22.35 17.17
C THR A 151 -0.57 -21.72 17.68
N ILE A 152 -0.92 -20.54 17.15
CA ILE A 152 -2.18 -19.86 17.47
C ILE A 152 -3.29 -20.55 16.68
N LEU A 153 -4.27 -21.13 17.38
CA LEU A 153 -5.46 -21.73 16.77
C LEU A 153 -6.47 -20.64 16.39
N SER A 154 -6.67 -19.68 17.29
CA SER A 154 -7.59 -18.56 17.11
C SER A 154 -7.19 -17.39 17.99
N ASN A 155 -7.71 -16.20 17.64
CA ASN A 155 -7.59 -15.03 18.49
C ASN A 155 -8.87 -14.20 18.49
N THR A 156 -9.14 -13.57 19.62
CA THR A 156 -10.13 -12.49 19.74
C THR A 156 -9.43 -11.14 19.58
N VAL A 157 -10.04 -10.06 20.09
CA VAL A 157 -9.41 -8.73 20.13
C VAL A 157 -8.20 -8.69 21.06
N ASN A 158 -8.23 -9.48 22.15
CA ASN A 158 -7.29 -9.37 23.27
C ASN A 158 -6.87 -10.73 23.84
N SER A 159 -7.15 -11.84 23.16
CA SER A 159 -6.72 -13.17 23.60
C SER A 159 -6.27 -14.05 22.45
N LEU A 160 -5.20 -14.81 22.68
CA LEU A 160 -4.66 -15.85 21.80
C LEU A 160 -4.98 -17.21 22.41
N THR A 161 -5.57 -18.10 21.63
CA THR A 161 -5.74 -19.53 21.98
C THR A 161 -4.75 -20.35 21.17
N THR A 162 -3.99 -21.22 21.81
CA THR A 162 -2.90 -21.99 21.18
C THR A 162 -3.12 -23.50 21.22
N ASP A 163 -2.41 -24.24 20.37
CA ASP A 163 -2.41 -25.71 20.33
C ASP A 163 -1.57 -26.36 21.45
N GLY A 164 -0.61 -25.62 22.00
CA GLY A 164 0.32 -26.08 23.03
C GLY A 164 -0.20 -25.93 24.46
N THR A 165 0.51 -26.60 25.38
CA THR A 165 0.35 -26.41 26.83
C THR A 165 1.60 -25.74 27.39
N PHE A 166 1.50 -24.47 27.77
CA PHE A 166 2.55 -23.71 28.43
C PHE A 166 2.78 -24.21 29.85
N ASN A 167 4.02 -24.55 30.17
CA ASN A 167 4.50 -24.84 31.50
C ASN A 167 5.94 -24.31 31.67
N PRO A 168 6.17 -23.28 32.50
CA PRO A 168 5.17 -22.58 33.31
C PRO A 168 4.15 -21.78 32.48
N VAL A 169 2.96 -21.57 33.03
CA VAL A 169 1.85 -20.82 32.41
C VAL A 169 2.21 -19.32 32.34
N PRO A 170 1.92 -18.60 31.24
CA PRO A 170 2.19 -17.17 31.12
C PRO A 170 1.49 -16.35 32.21
N THR A 171 2.17 -15.33 32.71
CA THR A 171 1.65 -14.38 33.71
C THR A 171 1.85 -12.94 33.26
N ALA A 172 1.51 -11.97 34.13
CA ALA A 172 1.53 -10.53 33.83
C ALA A 172 2.91 -9.94 33.43
N ASP A 173 3.97 -10.73 33.56
CA ASP A 173 5.35 -10.40 33.19
C ASP A 173 5.77 -11.00 31.84
N THR A 174 4.90 -11.79 31.21
CA THR A 174 5.25 -12.59 30.03
C THR A 174 5.22 -11.73 28.79
N GLU A 175 6.39 -11.49 28.21
CA GLU A 175 6.50 -10.82 26.93
C GLU A 175 6.41 -11.83 25.81
N TYR A 176 5.67 -11.50 24.76
CA TYR A 176 5.44 -12.39 23.64
C TYR A 176 5.63 -11.69 22.30
N ARG A 177 5.87 -12.50 21.27
CA ARG A 177 5.97 -12.08 19.87
C ARG A 177 5.28 -13.09 18.97
N ILE A 178 4.64 -12.60 17.92
CA ILE A 178 3.97 -13.39 16.89
C ILE A 178 4.86 -13.39 15.65
N ASN A 179 5.08 -14.56 15.06
CA ASN A 179 5.98 -14.75 13.91
C ASN A 179 7.43 -14.28 14.14
N GLY A 180 7.86 -14.17 15.40
CA GLY A 180 9.23 -13.85 15.78
C GLY A 180 9.59 -12.35 15.70
N GLY A 181 8.61 -11.44 15.59
CA GLY A 181 8.91 -10.02 15.47
C GLY A 181 7.71 -9.09 15.66
N LYS A 182 7.86 -7.86 15.18
CA LYS A 182 6.83 -6.82 15.15
C LYS A 182 6.25 -6.75 13.73
N THR A 183 4.96 -6.98 13.59
CA THR A 183 4.27 -6.79 12.32
C THR A 183 3.97 -5.31 12.15
N VAL A 184 4.58 -4.68 11.16
CA VAL A 184 4.39 -3.28 10.84
C VAL A 184 3.45 -3.16 9.65
N ARG A 185 2.39 -2.38 9.83
CA ARG A 185 1.40 -2.07 8.80
C ARG A 185 1.39 -0.56 8.57
N ILE A 186 1.76 -0.16 7.36
CA ILE A 186 1.82 1.25 6.95
C ILE A 186 0.77 1.49 5.88
N THR A 187 -0.14 2.42 6.14
CA THR A 187 -1.20 2.81 5.22
C THR A 187 -1.06 4.27 4.85
N THR A 188 -0.66 4.54 3.61
CA THR A 188 -0.64 5.89 3.06
C THR A 188 -2.00 6.21 2.43
N ARG A 189 -2.58 7.35 2.77
CA ARG A 189 -3.90 7.81 2.29
C ARG A 189 -3.79 9.17 1.63
N TRP A 190 -4.46 9.37 0.51
CA TRP A 190 -4.52 10.67 -0.18
C TRP A 190 -5.85 10.88 -0.89
N LYS A 191 -6.12 12.14 -1.24
CA LYS A 191 -7.28 12.52 -2.05
C LYS A 191 -6.85 12.89 -3.45
N TYR A 192 -7.59 12.43 -4.45
CA TYR A 192 -7.45 12.88 -5.83
C TYR A 192 -8.83 13.10 -6.44
N MET A 193 -9.08 14.32 -6.94
CA MET A 193 -10.38 14.73 -7.50
C MET A 193 -11.58 14.45 -6.58
N GLY A 194 -11.42 14.64 -5.26
CA GLY A 194 -12.48 14.41 -4.27
C GLY A 194 -12.70 12.94 -3.88
N LYS A 195 -11.95 12.00 -4.48
CA LYS A 195 -11.99 10.58 -4.11
C LYS A 195 -10.79 10.22 -3.22
N ASP A 196 -11.04 9.38 -2.21
CA ASP A 196 -10.02 8.82 -1.34
C ASP A 196 -9.33 7.63 -2.00
N TYR A 197 -8.01 7.58 -1.85
CA TYR A 197 -7.14 6.52 -2.30
C TYR A 197 -6.20 6.11 -1.17
N TYR A 198 -5.77 4.86 -1.21
CA TYR A 198 -4.80 4.35 -0.24
C TYR A 198 -3.82 3.35 -0.86
N ALA A 199 -2.66 3.25 -0.23
CA ALA A 199 -1.68 2.22 -0.46
C ALA A 199 -1.33 1.61 0.90
N LYS A 200 -1.31 0.29 0.99
CA LYS A 200 -0.98 -0.45 2.21
C LYS A 200 0.25 -1.29 1.95
N ILE A 201 1.22 -1.21 2.85
CA ILE A 201 2.36 -2.13 2.95
C ILE A 201 2.29 -2.77 4.33
N GLU A 202 2.54 -4.07 4.39
CA GLU A 202 2.60 -4.83 5.62
C GLU A 202 3.83 -5.73 5.55
N SER A 203 4.64 -5.69 6.59
CA SER A 203 5.89 -6.42 6.64
C SER A 203 6.31 -6.67 8.08
N LEU A 204 7.13 -7.71 8.27
CA LEU A 204 7.64 -8.12 9.57
C LEU A 204 9.00 -7.46 9.83
N VAL A 205 9.13 -6.78 10.96
CA VAL A 205 10.42 -6.42 11.53
C VAL A 205 10.82 -7.56 12.46
N ILE A 206 11.85 -8.31 12.07
CA ILE A 206 12.34 -9.48 12.80
C ILE A 206 13.31 -9.01 13.88
N ASP A 207 13.23 -9.61 15.08
CA ASP A 207 14.31 -9.48 16.06
C ASP A 207 15.48 -10.39 15.66
N TRP A 208 16.59 -9.78 15.25
CA TRP A 208 17.81 -10.50 14.89
C TRP A 208 18.69 -10.85 16.09
N GLY A 209 18.25 -10.53 17.32
CA GLY A 209 19.05 -10.56 18.52
C GLY A 209 20.04 -9.40 18.58
N PRO A 210 20.83 -9.28 19.67
CA PRO A 210 21.76 -8.19 19.84
C PRO A 210 22.78 -8.15 18.70
N ARG A 211 22.76 -7.07 17.92
CA ARG A 211 23.75 -6.79 16.87
C ARG A 211 25.09 -6.53 17.59
N ARG A 212 25.99 -7.51 17.55
CA ARG A 212 27.35 -7.39 18.11
C ARG A 212 28.19 -6.37 17.35
#